data_AF-A0A6L7VT15-F1
#
_entry.id   AF-A0A6L7VT15-F1
#
_cell.length_a   1.000
_cell.length_b   1.000
_cell.length_c   1.000
_cell.angle_alpha   90.00
_cell.angle_beta   90.00
_cell.angle_gamma   90.00
#
_symmetry.space_group_name_H-M   'P 1'
#
loop_
_entity.id
_entity.type
_entity.pdbx_description
1 polymer ?
#
loop_
_entity_poly.entity_id
_entity_poly.type
_entity_poly.pdbx_seq_one_letter_code
_entity_poly.pdbx_strand_id
1 'polypeptide(L)'
;MTLFEGFVMSGLFTTFIVYLVVLFLVAVHANYRTKSMSDFAIGGRSISSPVAALSAGASDMSGWLMLGLPGAIYLSGLVELWIVIGLVVGALLNWSLVAKRLRVASVVWGDATSIPHVLRLGSGSV
;
A
#
# COMPACT_ATOMS: atom_id res chain seq x y z
N MET A 1 -19.68 17.97 31.54
CA MET A 1 -18.44 17.57 30.85
C MET A 1 -18.39 16.05 30.58
N THR A 2 -18.83 15.18 31.50
CA THR A 2 -18.82 13.70 31.34
C THR A 2 -19.80 13.11 30.31
N LEU A 3 -20.97 13.72 30.10
CA LEU A 3 -21.96 13.20 29.12
C LEU A 3 -21.53 13.40 27.66
N PHE A 4 -20.86 14.50 27.36
CA PHE A 4 -20.33 14.79 26.01
C PHE A 4 -19.18 13.82 25.66
N GLU A 5 -18.25 13.62 26.59
CA GLU A 5 -17.17 12.62 26.48
C GLU A 5 -17.75 11.21 26.27
N GLY A 6 -18.75 10.81 27.06
CA GLY A 6 -19.41 9.51 26.90
C GLY A 6 -20.05 9.29 25.54
N PHE A 7 -20.72 10.32 25.00
CA PHE A 7 -21.28 10.28 23.65
C PHE A 7 -20.20 10.13 22.58
N VAL A 8 -19.14 10.94 22.64
CA VAL A 8 -18.00 10.87 21.71
C VAL A 8 -17.34 9.50 21.75
N MET A 9 -17.06 8.97 22.94
CA MET A 9 -16.44 7.65 23.09
C MET A 9 -17.33 6.54 22.53
N SER A 10 -18.64 6.57 22.78
CA SER A 10 -19.58 5.60 22.20
C SER A 10 -19.62 5.65 20.66
N GLY A 11 -19.55 6.85 20.08
CA GLY A 11 -19.46 7.06 18.65
C GLY A 11 -18.17 6.49 18.06
N LEU A 12 -17.03 6.72 18.71
CA LEU A 12 -15.71 6.20 18.29
C LEU A 12 -15.66 4.66 18.29
N PHE A 13 -16.15 4.02 19.35
CA PHE A 13 -16.21 2.56 19.39
C PHE A 13 -17.14 1.99 18.31
N THR A 14 -18.29 2.65 18.09
CA THR A 14 -19.24 2.22 17.06
C THR A 14 -18.62 2.32 15.67
N THR A 15 -18.01 3.45 15.31
CA THR A 15 -17.37 3.62 13.99
C THR A 15 -16.19 2.68 13.82
N PHE A 16 -15.39 2.45 14.86
CA PHE A 16 -14.27 1.51 14.84
C PHE A 16 -14.73 0.07 14.60
N ILE A 17 -15.75 -0.39 15.32
CA ILE A 17 -16.30 -1.75 15.14
C ILE A 17 -16.89 -1.90 13.74
N VAL A 18 -17.68 -0.93 13.27
CA VAL A 18 -18.25 -0.96 11.91
C VAL A 18 -17.15 -1.02 10.86
N TYR A 19 -16.10 -0.22 11.01
CA TYR A 19 -14.94 -0.24 10.11
C TYR A 19 -14.27 -1.63 10.06
N LEU A 20 -14.01 -2.25 11.22
CA LEU A 20 -13.43 -3.59 11.29
C LEU A 20 -14.32 -4.65 10.65
N VAL A 21 -15.64 -4.59 10.90
CA VAL A 21 -16.60 -5.52 10.29
C VAL A 21 -16.60 -5.39 8.78
N VAL A 22 -16.62 -4.16 8.26
CA VAL A 22 -16.57 -3.91 6.80
C VAL A 22 -15.26 -4.45 6.21
N LEU A 23 -14.11 -4.17 6.83
CA LEU A 23 -12.83 -4.71 6.38
C LEU A 23 -12.80 -6.24 6.37
N PHE A 24 -13.33 -6.87 7.41
CA PHE A 24 -13.41 -8.32 7.51
C PHE A 24 -14.29 -8.92 6.41
N LEU A 25 -15.46 -8.32 6.14
CA LEU A 25 -16.34 -8.77 5.07
C LEU A 25 -15.67 -8.65 3.69
N VAL A 26 -14.94 -7.56 3.43
CA VAL A 26 -14.16 -7.38 2.20
C VAL A 26 -13.07 -8.45 2.09
N ALA A 27 -12.35 -8.74 3.18
CA ALA A 27 -11.32 -9.78 3.21
C ALA A 27 -11.89 -11.17 2.91
N VAL A 28 -13.01 -11.52 3.54
CA VAL A 28 -13.71 -12.80 3.29
C VAL A 28 -14.20 -12.88 1.84
N HIS A 29 -14.77 -11.81 1.30
CA HIS A 29 -15.19 -11.75 -0.09
C HIS A 29 -14.00 -11.96 -1.05
N ALA A 30 -12.87 -11.29 -0.79
CA ALA A 30 -11.64 -11.45 -1.57
C ALA A 30 -11.08 -12.87 -1.48
N ASN A 31 -11.15 -13.51 -0.31
CA ASN A 31 -10.71 -14.90 -0.12
C ASN A 31 -11.47 -15.88 -1.02
N TYR A 32 -12.78 -15.69 -1.22
CA TYR A 32 -13.56 -16.52 -2.14
C TYR A 32 -13.22 -16.32 -3.62
N ARG A 33 -12.57 -15.21 -3.99
CA ARG A 33 -12.14 -14.91 -5.36
C ARG A 33 -10.76 -15.47 -5.68
N THR A 34 -9.92 -15.72 -4.68
CA THR A 34 -8.56 -16.22 -4.85
C THR A 34 -8.57 -17.75 -5.03
N LYS A 35 -8.33 -18.23 -6.25
CA LYS A 35 -8.29 -19.67 -6.55
C LYS A 35 -6.92 -20.19 -6.99
N SER A 36 -6.00 -19.30 -7.35
CA SER A 36 -4.66 -19.64 -7.81
C SER A 36 -3.59 -18.71 -7.23
N MET A 37 -2.32 -19.09 -7.37
CA MET A 37 -1.19 -18.27 -6.92
C MET A 37 -1.08 -16.95 -7.70
N SER A 38 -1.46 -16.93 -8.98
CA SER A 38 -1.50 -15.69 -9.77
C SER A 38 -2.63 -14.76 -9.34
N ASP A 39 -3.79 -15.31 -8.94
CA ASP A 39 -4.87 -14.52 -8.36
C ASP A 39 -4.43 -13.87 -7.04
N PHE A 40 -3.70 -14.61 -6.21
CA PHE A 40 -3.19 -14.11 -4.94
C PHE A 40 -2.07 -13.07 -5.12
N ALA A 41 -1.08 -13.36 -5.97
CA ALA A 41 0.15 -12.57 -6.05
C ALA A 41 0.03 -11.33 -6.95
N ILE A 42 -0.79 -11.38 -8.01
CA ILE A 42 -0.93 -10.26 -8.97
C ILE A 42 -2.40 -9.90 -9.25
N GLY A 43 -3.35 -10.40 -8.46
CA GLY A 43 -4.78 -10.12 -8.64
C GLY A 43 -5.34 -10.66 -9.96
N GLY A 44 -4.70 -11.71 -10.51
CA GLY A 44 -5.05 -12.27 -11.83
C GLY A 44 -4.93 -11.25 -12.97
N ARG A 45 -4.14 -10.17 -12.80
CA ARG A 45 -4.04 -9.01 -13.72
C ARG A 45 -5.38 -8.33 -14.04
N SER A 46 -6.41 -8.58 -13.24
CA SER A 46 -7.76 -8.04 -13.42
C SER A 46 -7.99 -6.71 -12.68
N ILE A 47 -7.06 -6.34 -11.78
CA ILE A 47 -7.14 -5.11 -11.00
C ILE A 47 -6.86 -3.91 -11.89
N SER A 48 -7.79 -2.95 -11.92
CA SER A 48 -7.63 -1.71 -12.68
C SER A 48 -6.45 -0.88 -12.17
N SER A 49 -5.79 -0.16 -13.09
CA SER A 49 -4.57 0.61 -12.76
C SER A 49 -4.74 1.64 -11.63
N PRO A 50 -5.86 2.39 -11.52
CA PRO A 50 -6.05 3.35 -10.42
C PRO A 50 -6.23 2.67 -9.06
N VAL A 51 -6.92 1.52 -9.02
CA VAL A 51 -7.13 0.77 -7.78
C VAL A 51 -5.82 0.15 -7.29
N ALA A 52 -5.01 -0.39 -8.22
CA ALA A 52 -3.67 -0.89 -7.91
C ALA A 52 -2.74 0.23 -7.40
N ALA A 53 -2.83 1.42 -7.99
CA ALA A 53 -2.08 2.60 -7.57
C ALA A 53 -2.43 3.04 -6.15
N LEU A 54 -3.72 3.15 -5.84
CA LEU A 54 -4.21 3.50 -4.50
C LEU A 54 -3.82 2.45 -3.47
N SER A 55 -3.95 1.16 -3.82
CA SER A 55 -3.53 0.06 -2.94
C SER A 55 -2.03 0.11 -2.66
N ALA A 56 -1.20 0.38 -3.67
CA ALA A 56 0.24 0.52 -3.48
C ALA A 56 0.58 1.70 -2.56
N GLY A 57 -0.13 2.83 -2.72
CA GLY A 57 0.02 3.98 -1.83
C GLY A 57 -0.40 3.69 -0.39
N ALA A 58 -1.52 3.00 -0.18
CA ALA A 58 -1.97 2.58 1.14
C ALA A 58 -0.96 1.64 1.83
N SER A 59 -0.32 0.74 1.07
CA SER A 59 0.73 -0.13 1.59
C SER A 59 2.01 0.60 1.99
N ASP A 60 2.30 1.75 1.38
CA ASP A 60 3.45 2.60 1.73
C ASP A 60 3.18 3.48 2.97
N MET A 61 1.91 3.60 3.38
CA MET A 61 1.52 4.39 4.55
C MET A 61 1.79 3.63 5.85
N SER A 62 2.83 4.05 6.57
CA SER A 62 3.12 3.59 7.92
C SER A 62 2.75 4.64 8.99
N GLY A 63 2.71 4.21 10.26
CA GLY A 63 2.50 5.12 11.41
C GLY A 63 3.54 6.23 11.51
N TRP A 64 4.73 6.03 10.93
CA TRP A 64 5.77 7.05 10.87
C TRP A 64 5.36 8.25 9.99
N LEU A 65 4.65 8.03 8.88
CA LEU A 65 4.16 9.13 8.05
C LEU A 65 2.98 9.86 8.72
N MET A 66 2.12 9.11 9.41
CA MET A 66 0.93 9.64 10.08
C MET A 66 1.27 10.50 11.32
N LEU A 67 2.23 10.07 12.14
CA LEU A 67 2.54 10.73 13.42
C LEU A 67 4.01 11.13 13.55
N GLY A 68 4.93 10.36 12.99
CA GLY A 68 6.37 10.59 13.10
C GLY A 68 6.84 11.85 12.36
N LEU A 69 6.48 11.98 11.08
CA LEU A 69 6.89 13.12 10.26
C LEU A 69 6.30 14.46 10.75
N PRO A 70 4.99 14.57 11.09
CA PRO A 70 4.46 15.79 11.72
C PRO A 70 5.11 16.08 13.07
N GLY A 71 5.40 15.05 13.87
CA GLY A 71 6.10 15.19 15.14
C GLY A 71 7.54 15.72 14.98
N ALA A 72 8.26 15.24 13.97
CA ALA A 72 9.59 15.72 13.62
C ALA A 72 9.54 17.20 13.19
N ILE A 73 8.65 17.55 12.26
CA ILE A 73 8.47 18.94 11.80
C ILE A 73 8.08 19.86 12.97
N TYR A 74 7.24 19.39 13.90
CA TYR A 74 6.87 20.17 15.08
C TYR A 74 8.08 20.49 15.98
N LEU A 75 9.04 19.56 16.09
CA LEU A 75 10.22 19.71 16.96
C LEU A 75 11.38 20.47 16.30
N SER A 76 11.72 20.16 15.05
CA SER A 76 12.88 20.75 14.33
C SER A 76 12.50 21.81 13.30
N GLY A 77 11.21 22.10 13.14
CA GLY A 77 10.70 23.16 12.27
C GLY A 77 10.66 22.77 10.79
N LEU A 78 10.46 23.78 9.93
CA LEU A 78 10.23 23.60 8.49
C LEU A 78 11.43 23.03 7.72
N VAL A 79 12.61 22.93 8.34
CA VAL A 79 13.78 22.31 7.73
C VAL A 79 13.47 20.87 7.32
N GLU A 80 12.69 20.13 8.11
CA GLU A 80 12.31 18.73 7.82
C GLU A 80 11.38 18.56 6.61
N LEU A 81 10.87 19.64 6.00
CA LEU A 81 10.11 19.54 4.75
C LEU A 81 10.93 18.91 3.62
N TRP A 82 12.26 18.91 3.71
CA TRP A 82 13.11 18.21 2.75
C TRP A 82 12.75 16.72 2.64
N ILE A 83 12.29 16.10 3.74
CA ILE A 83 11.85 14.69 3.77
C ILE A 83 10.62 14.51 2.88
N VAL A 84 9.64 15.41 2.97
CA VAL A 84 8.42 15.36 2.14
C VAL A 84 8.79 15.48 0.67
N ILE A 85 9.67 16.43 0.34
CA ILE A 85 10.16 16.62 -1.03
C ILE A 85 10.90 15.37 -1.53
N GLY A 86 11.80 14.82 -0.71
CA GLY A 86 12.56 13.61 -1.03
C GLY A 86 11.66 12.39 -1.26
N LEU A 87 10.61 12.21 -0.45
CA LEU A 87 9.63 11.15 -0.61
C LEU A 87 8.84 11.29 -1.91
N VAL A 88 8.37 12.50 -2.24
CA VAL A 88 7.62 12.76 -3.48
C VAL A 88 8.50 12.50 -4.70
N VAL A 89 9.70 13.08 -4.73
CA VAL A 89 10.63 12.91 -5.86
C VAL A 89 11.08 11.45 -5.96
N GLY A 90 11.40 10.80 -4.85
CA GLY A 90 11.78 9.39 -4.79
C GLY A 90 10.68 8.47 -5.30
N ALA A 91 9.43 8.70 -4.90
CA ALA A 91 8.28 7.94 -5.39
C ALA A 91 8.09 8.12 -6.91
N LEU A 92 8.19 9.35 -7.42
CA LEU A 92 8.08 9.65 -8.85
C LEU A 92 9.18 8.94 -9.67
N LEU A 93 10.43 8.98 -9.19
CA LEU A 93 11.55 8.32 -9.84
C LEU A 93 11.40 6.79 -9.79
N ASN A 94 11.02 6.23 -8.64
CA ASN A 94 10.80 4.80 -8.48
C ASN A 94 9.73 4.28 -9.45
N TRP A 95 8.60 4.98 -9.55
CA TRP A 95 7.52 4.62 -10.47
C TRP A 95 7.90 4.76 -11.93
N SER A 96 8.66 5.81 -12.27
CA SER A 96 9.03 6.08 -13.65
C SER A 96 10.12 5.14 -14.17
N LEU A 97 11.10 4.80 -13.32
CA LEU A 97 12.29 4.06 -13.72
C LEU A 97 12.19 2.57 -13.41
N VAL A 98 11.73 2.21 -12.21
CA VAL A 98 11.79 0.83 -11.70
C VAL A 98 10.48 0.11 -11.99
N ALA A 99 9.34 0.67 -11.56
CA ALA A 99 8.05 -0.01 -11.66
C ALA A 99 7.65 -0.34 -13.11
N LYS A 100 7.88 0.59 -14.05
CA LYS A 100 7.60 0.36 -15.48
C LYS A 100 8.43 -0.79 -16.05
N ARG A 101 9.74 -0.84 -15.75
CA ARG A 101 10.65 -1.89 -16.25
C ARG A 101 10.28 -3.26 -15.68
N LEU A 102 10.00 -3.33 -14.37
CA LEU A 102 9.58 -4.57 -13.72
C LEU A 102 8.24 -5.08 -14.27
N ARG A 103 7.28 -4.18 -14.57
CA ARG A 103 6.01 -4.58 -15.17
C ARG A 103 6.21 -5.25 -16.53
N VAL A 104 7.01 -4.66 -17.41
CA VAL A 104 7.30 -5.24 -18.73
C VAL A 104 8.05 -6.57 -18.58
N ALA A 105 9.09 -6.63 -17.74
CA ALA A 105 9.85 -7.85 -17.48
C ALA A 105 8.98 -8.99 -16.94
N SER A 106 8.04 -8.70 -16.03
CA SER A 106 7.11 -9.70 -15.49
C SER A 106 6.23 -10.34 -16.58
N VAL A 107 5.85 -9.58 -17.60
CA VAL A 107 5.00 -10.07 -18.70
C VAL A 107 5.80 -10.94 -19.67
N VAL A 108 7.02 -10.52 -20.01
CA VAL A 108 7.88 -11.28 -20.94
C VAL A 108 8.30 -12.62 -20.35
N TRP A 109 8.48 -12.69 -19.03
CA TRP A 109 9.00 -13.86 -18.32
C TRP A 109 7.93 -14.70 -17.63
N GLY A 110 6.78 -14.87 -18.29
CA GLY A 110 5.77 -15.85 -17.86
C GLY A 110 5.05 -15.49 -16.55
N ASP A 111 4.77 -14.21 -16.33
CA ASP A 111 4.08 -13.70 -15.13
C ASP A 111 4.84 -13.94 -13.83
N ALA A 112 6.14 -13.68 -13.84
CA ALA A 112 6.96 -13.67 -12.64
C ALA A 112 6.35 -12.77 -11.55
N THR A 113 6.00 -13.37 -10.42
CA THR A 113 5.20 -12.74 -9.35
C THR A 113 6.04 -12.07 -8.26
N SER A 114 7.37 -12.24 -8.27
CA SER A 114 8.26 -11.66 -7.27
C SER A 114 9.55 -11.12 -7.89
N ILE A 115 10.18 -10.16 -7.21
CA ILE A 115 11.45 -9.56 -7.68
C ILE A 115 12.56 -10.60 -7.84
N PRO A 116 12.80 -11.52 -6.87
CA PRO A 116 13.80 -12.56 -7.05
C PRO A 116 13.51 -13.46 -8.26
N HIS A 117 12.23 -13.73 -8.54
CA HIS A 117 11.81 -14.53 -9.68
C HIS A 117 12.14 -13.82 -11.00
N VAL A 118 11.79 -12.54 -11.12
CA VAL A 118 12.15 -11.69 -12.27
C VAL A 118 13.68 -11.70 -12.47
N LEU A 119 14.46 -11.49 -11.41
CA LEU A 119 15.92 -11.46 -11.50
C LEU A 119 16.52 -12.80 -11.93
N ARG A 120 16.03 -13.93 -11.39
CA ARG A 120 16.49 -15.28 -11.75
C ARG A 120 16.29 -15.60 -13.22
N LEU A 121 15.13 -15.25 -13.76
CA LEU A 121 14.82 -15.47 -15.18
C LEU A 121 15.65 -14.55 -16.08
N GLY A 122 15.95 -13.34 -15.63
CA GLY A 122 16.86 -12.42 -16.31
C GLY A 122 18.33 -12.83 -16.29
N SER A 123 18.79 -13.55 -15.26
CA SER A 123 20.19 -14.01 -15.14
C SER A 123 20.48 -15.34 -15.85
N GLY A 124 19.49 -15.97 -16.50
CA GLY A 124 19.66 -17.25 -17.22
C GLY A 124 19.89 -18.45 -16.30
N SER A 125 19.71 -18.28 -14.99
CA SER A 125 19.77 -19.33 -13.99
C SER A 125 18.41 -20.01 -13.90
N VAL A 126 18.33 -21.21 -14.48
CA VAL A 126 17.15 -22.11 -14.43
C VAL A 126 16.91 -22.59 -13.00
#